data_AF-A0A8E2JAG2-F1
#
_entry.id   AF-A0A8E2JAG2-F1
#
_cell.length_a   1.000
_cell.length_b   1.000
_cell.length_c   1.000
_cell.angle_alpha   90.00
_cell.angle_beta   90.00
_cell.angle_gamma   90.00
#
_symmetry.space_group_name_H-M   'P 1'
#
loop_
_entity.id
_entity.type
_entity.pdbx_description
1 polymer ?
#
loop_
_entity_poly.entity_id
_entity_poly.type
_entity_poly.pdbx_seq_one_letter_code
_entity_poly.pdbx_strand_id
1 'polypeptide(L)'
;MHHKTASSRTEIAQYLFGKADEFPAYFRIIDELREPSPVSHEDVLKIVELLKANPRATWTEANPRVREQNEPSMTTSKINNAINIAVQAIIMVDCAARDRHSTTYEVDNYRPISWELSESFLDFNALKAWKLKKRLAVTFRITDDLAEHLLYDSHHNVLYLFHQTAFLKAHLERSRTHLSMDCGLEDSLKFGILPPQLLVETLHSLQAVLFPIMDDKSADILTALIRKIGFDSDCNQYDGYMRFKEPPEDFIYQYWGERLARLEELIMRRDPRNKMERWFRWHTTDMNFLVVALLALAISIVVGLITITVTCVQTWIAWQAWKHPVIPLA
;
A
#
# COMPACT_ATOMS: atom_id res chain seq x y z
N MET A 1 26.60 30.99 3.39
CA MET A 1 25.74 30.50 4.49
C MET A 1 25.10 29.12 4.24
N HIS A 2 25.05 28.60 3.00
CA HIS A 2 24.44 27.29 2.69
C HIS A 2 25.20 26.02 3.15
N HIS A 3 26.48 26.14 3.53
CA HIS A 3 27.30 24.95 3.85
C HIS A 3 27.06 24.35 5.24
N LYS A 4 26.61 25.14 6.24
CA LYS A 4 26.36 24.64 7.61
C LYS A 4 25.06 23.83 7.73
N THR A 5 24.08 24.09 6.86
CA THR A 5 22.74 23.47 6.90
C THR A 5 22.69 22.07 6.29
N ALA A 6 23.56 21.77 5.33
CA ALA A 6 23.63 20.42 4.76
C ALA A 6 24.33 19.44 5.71
N SER A 7 25.44 19.85 6.34
CA SER A 7 26.17 19.04 7.34
C SER A 7 25.26 18.62 8.49
N SER A 8 24.47 19.56 9.04
CA SER A 8 23.61 19.24 10.18
C SER A 8 22.51 18.26 9.81
N ARG A 9 21.90 18.34 8.61
CA ARG A 9 20.83 17.43 8.15
C ARG A 9 21.28 15.98 8.08
N THR A 10 22.44 15.78 7.49
CA THR A 10 23.08 14.47 7.34
C THR A 10 23.47 13.88 8.70
N GLU A 11 23.95 14.72 9.63
CA GLU A 11 24.24 14.32 11.02
C GLU A 11 22.97 13.88 11.76
N ILE A 12 21.82 14.53 11.55
CA ILE A 12 20.56 14.11 12.18
C ILE A 12 20.08 12.77 11.67
N ALA A 13 20.07 12.62 10.35
CA ALA A 13 19.68 11.39 9.70
C ALA A 13 20.59 10.24 10.18
N GLN A 14 21.90 10.49 10.28
CA GLN A 14 22.85 9.53 10.81
C GLN A 14 22.57 9.17 12.27
N TYR A 15 22.22 10.14 13.12
CA TYR A 15 21.92 9.90 14.53
C TYR A 15 20.58 9.18 14.76
N LEU A 16 19.52 9.62 14.07
CA LEU A 16 18.16 9.07 14.20
C LEU A 16 18.02 7.72 13.50
N PHE A 17 18.50 7.63 12.27
CA PHE A 17 18.26 6.49 11.39
C PHE A 17 19.50 5.60 11.20
N GLY A 18 20.68 6.01 11.67
CA GLY A 18 21.92 5.25 11.46
C GLY A 18 22.48 5.35 10.03
N LYS A 19 21.86 6.17 9.17
CA LYS A 19 22.27 6.43 7.79
C LYS A 19 22.22 7.92 7.47
N ALA A 20 23.18 8.37 6.68
CA ALA A 20 23.37 9.77 6.28
C ALA A 20 22.56 10.17 5.03
N ASP A 21 22.05 9.19 4.27
CA ASP A 21 21.54 9.38 2.91
C ASP A 21 20.20 10.12 2.84
N GLU A 22 19.76 10.46 1.63
CA GLU A 22 18.61 11.32 1.34
C GLU A 22 17.30 10.78 1.94
N PHE A 23 16.79 11.44 3.00
CA PHE A 23 15.44 11.28 3.52
C PHE A 23 14.62 12.54 3.16
N PRO A 24 14.13 12.69 1.91
CA PRO A 24 13.57 13.96 1.44
C PRO A 24 12.36 14.40 2.24
N ALA A 25 11.56 13.45 2.72
CA ALA A 25 10.37 13.73 3.50
C ALA A 25 10.67 14.04 4.97
N TYR A 26 11.67 13.40 5.58
CA TYR A 26 12.20 13.85 6.86
C TYR A 26 12.73 15.28 6.77
N PHE A 27 13.49 15.60 5.72
CA PHE A 27 13.97 16.95 5.48
C PHE A 27 12.83 17.92 5.14
N ARG A 28 11.77 17.47 4.46
CA ARG A 28 10.58 18.28 4.21
C ARG A 28 9.82 18.58 5.50
N ILE A 29 9.65 17.61 6.40
CA ILE A 29 9.06 17.82 7.74
C ILE A 29 9.91 18.83 8.52
N ILE A 30 11.25 18.67 8.54
CA ILE A 30 12.13 19.66 9.17
C ILE A 30 11.97 21.04 8.53
N ASP A 31 11.93 21.13 7.21
CA ASP A 31 11.93 22.39 6.46
C ASP A 31 10.56 23.11 6.53
N GLU A 32 9.45 22.39 6.43
CA GLU A 32 8.08 22.90 6.65
C GLU A 32 7.93 23.43 8.08
N LEU A 33 8.60 22.80 9.05
CA LEU A 33 8.61 23.23 10.45
C LEU A 33 9.67 24.30 10.74
N ARG A 34 10.47 24.74 9.75
CA ARG A 34 11.55 25.75 9.89
C ARG A 34 11.11 27.17 9.57
N GLU A 35 10.00 27.38 8.86
CA GLU A 35 9.45 28.73 8.62
C GLU A 35 8.63 29.25 9.81
N PRO A 36 8.88 30.49 10.26
CA PRO A 36 10.06 30.86 11.01
C PRO A 36 9.98 30.24 12.43
N SER A 37 10.43 29.00 12.60
CA SER A 37 10.45 28.35 13.90
C SER A 37 11.82 28.49 14.55
N PRO A 38 11.93 29.11 15.75
CA PRO A 38 13.19 29.44 16.40
C PRO A 38 13.77 28.29 17.25
N VAL A 39 13.55 27.03 16.84
CA VAL A 39 14.02 25.82 17.55
C VAL A 39 15.28 25.28 16.88
N SER A 40 16.37 25.11 17.64
CA SER A 40 17.62 24.57 17.11
C SER A 40 17.50 23.07 16.86
N HIS A 41 18.25 22.58 15.89
CA HIS A 41 18.35 21.15 15.63
C HIS A 41 18.85 20.37 16.87
N GLU A 42 19.80 20.96 17.61
CA GLU A 42 20.35 20.38 18.84
C GLU A 42 19.28 20.20 19.93
N ASP A 43 18.29 21.09 19.97
CA ASP A 43 17.18 21.01 20.92
C ASP A 43 16.27 19.81 20.59
N VAL A 44 16.02 19.56 19.30
CA VAL A 44 15.23 18.40 18.84
C VAL A 44 15.93 17.10 19.21
N LEU A 45 17.26 17.00 19.06
CA LEU A 45 18.00 15.80 19.46
C LEU A 45 17.97 15.53 20.97
N LYS A 46 18.17 16.57 21.79
CA LYS A 46 18.07 16.45 23.26
C LYS A 46 16.68 15.99 23.69
N ILE A 47 15.64 16.51 23.05
CA ILE A 47 14.25 16.10 23.31
C ILE A 47 14.03 14.65 22.87
N VAL A 48 14.53 14.26 21.69
CA VAL A 48 14.48 12.87 21.22
C VAL A 48 15.15 11.94 22.24
N GLU A 49 16.33 12.28 22.77
CA GLU A 49 17.00 11.49 23.81
C GLU A 49 16.15 11.37 25.09
N LEU A 50 15.56 12.47 25.54
CA LEU A 50 14.69 12.48 26.72
C LEU A 50 13.44 11.61 26.53
N LEU A 51 12.81 11.68 25.36
CA LEU A 51 11.63 10.88 25.01
C LEU A 51 11.98 9.38 24.87
N LYS A 52 13.13 9.05 24.28
CA LYS A 52 13.66 7.67 24.25
C LYS A 52 13.91 7.14 25.66
N ALA A 53 14.46 7.95 26.56
CA ALA A 53 14.69 7.54 27.94
C ALA A 53 13.39 7.37 28.75
N ASN A 54 12.28 7.99 28.33
CA ASN A 54 11.00 7.99 29.04
C ASN A 54 9.80 7.83 28.10
N PRO A 55 9.62 6.68 27.42
CA PRO A 55 8.60 6.53 26.38
C PRO A 55 7.15 6.55 26.89
N ARG A 56 6.94 6.36 28.20
CA ARG A 56 5.62 6.51 28.85
C ARG A 56 5.32 7.94 29.31
N ALA A 57 6.30 8.85 29.22
CA ALA A 57 6.12 10.22 29.68
C ALA A 57 5.00 10.90 28.89
N THR A 58 3.97 11.31 29.61
CA THR A 58 2.93 12.16 29.03
C THR A 58 3.49 13.54 28.72
N TRP A 59 2.80 14.31 27.88
CA TRP A 59 3.20 15.69 27.57
C TRP A 59 3.40 16.53 28.85
N THR A 60 2.55 16.33 29.86
CA THR A 60 2.61 17.02 31.16
C THR A 60 3.85 16.65 31.99
N GLU A 61 4.44 15.48 31.76
CA GLU A 61 5.63 15.00 32.46
C GLU A 61 6.92 15.29 31.67
N ALA A 62 6.85 15.30 30.34
CA ALA A 62 7.99 15.58 29.47
C ALA A 62 8.29 17.09 29.36
N ASN A 63 7.27 17.94 29.25
CA ASN A 63 7.44 19.39 29.07
C ASN A 63 8.25 20.06 30.20
N PRO A 64 8.02 19.79 31.50
CA PRO A 64 8.82 20.36 32.58
C PRO A 64 10.30 19.93 32.52
N ARG A 65 10.56 18.67 32.15
CA ARG A 65 11.92 18.13 32.05
C ARG A 65 12.70 18.70 30.88
N VAL A 66 12.03 18.92 29.74
CA VAL A 66 12.61 19.63 28.59
C VAL A 66 12.89 21.09 28.94
N ARG A 67 12.04 21.73 29.76
CA ARG A 67 12.26 23.09 30.27
C ARG A 67 13.45 23.20 31.21
N GLU A 68 13.67 22.20 32.07
CA GLU A 68 14.81 22.19 33.00
C GLU A 68 16.15 21.92 32.30
N GLN A 69 16.16 21.12 31.24
CA GLN A 69 17.38 20.77 30.50
C GLN A 69 17.80 21.78 29.43
N ASN A 70 16.90 22.67 29.00
CA ASN A 70 17.20 23.72 28.01
C ASN A 70 17.31 25.09 28.70
N GLU A 71 18.15 25.97 28.17
CA GLU A 71 18.34 27.31 28.72
C GLU A 71 17.01 28.09 28.90
N PRO A 72 16.92 29.03 29.86
CA PRO A 72 15.71 29.82 30.14
C PRO A 72 15.22 30.71 28.98
N SER A 73 15.83 30.64 27.79
CA SER A 73 15.53 31.42 26.60
C SER A 73 14.41 30.83 25.71
N MET A 74 13.99 29.58 25.93
CA MET A 74 12.88 28.95 25.18
C MET A 74 11.51 29.27 25.77
N THR A 75 10.64 29.90 24.98
CA THR A 75 9.23 30.11 25.34
C THR A 75 8.45 28.79 25.28
N THR A 76 7.35 28.67 26.05
CA THR A 76 6.51 27.46 26.10
C THR A 76 6.03 27.01 24.72
N SER A 77 5.71 27.95 23.82
CA SER A 77 5.31 27.65 22.44
C SER A 77 6.44 26.99 21.63
N LYS A 78 7.70 27.39 21.85
CA LYS A 78 8.86 26.78 21.17
C LYS A 78 9.09 25.35 21.63
N ILE A 79 8.95 25.09 22.93
CA ILE A 79 9.13 23.75 23.51
C ILE A 79 8.05 22.81 23.02
N ASN A 80 6.80 23.28 22.95
CA ASN A 80 5.70 22.50 22.40
C ASN A 80 5.95 22.12 20.94
N ASN A 81 6.42 23.08 20.13
CA ASN A 81 6.76 22.80 18.74
C ASN A 81 7.91 21.78 18.64
N ALA A 82 8.96 21.95 19.45
CA ALA A 82 10.11 21.05 19.47
C ALA A 82 9.76 19.60 19.88
N ILE A 83 8.88 19.43 20.87
CA ILE A 83 8.37 18.11 21.28
C ILE A 83 7.56 17.48 20.16
N ASN A 84 6.66 18.24 19.52
CA ASN A 84 5.89 17.73 18.39
C ASN A 84 6.79 17.31 17.22
N ILE A 85 7.79 18.14 16.87
CA ILE A 85 8.79 17.82 15.83
C ILE A 85 9.52 16.52 16.18
N ALA A 86 9.97 16.34 17.43
CA ALA A 86 10.66 15.15 17.86
C ALA A 86 9.76 13.89 17.76
N VAL A 87 8.50 13.98 18.19
CA VAL A 87 7.54 12.87 18.10
C VAL A 87 7.22 12.53 16.65
N GLN A 88 6.94 13.53 15.81
CA GLN A 88 6.69 13.35 14.37
C GLN A 88 7.89 12.74 13.67
N ALA A 89 9.12 13.16 14.02
CA ALA A 89 10.34 12.59 13.45
C ALA A 89 10.61 11.14 13.91
N ILE A 90 10.31 10.81 15.17
CA ILE A 90 10.51 9.44 15.69
C ILE A 90 9.49 8.47 15.07
N ILE A 91 8.24 8.90 14.94
CA ILE A 91 7.11 8.01 14.63
C ILE A 91 6.70 8.12 13.15
N MET A 92 7.10 9.18 12.44
CA MET A 92 6.65 9.51 11.09
C MET A 92 5.13 9.54 10.98
N VAL A 93 4.47 10.19 11.95
CA VAL A 93 3.01 10.38 12.02
C VAL A 93 2.72 11.86 12.18
N ASP A 94 1.80 12.44 11.40
CA ASP A 94 1.45 13.86 11.53
C ASP A 94 0.54 14.06 12.75
N CYS A 95 1.11 14.53 13.86
CA CYS A 95 0.33 14.88 15.06
C CYS A 95 -0.75 15.96 14.80
N ALA A 96 -0.66 16.74 13.71
CA ALA A 96 -1.63 17.76 13.30
C ALA A 96 -2.73 17.24 12.37
N ALA A 97 -2.79 15.92 12.09
CA ALA A 97 -3.91 15.32 11.35
C ALA A 97 -5.29 15.56 11.99
N ARG A 98 -5.35 16.08 13.24
CA ARG A 98 -6.59 16.56 13.88
C ARG A 98 -7.19 17.81 13.23
N ASP A 99 -6.43 18.59 12.47
CA ASP A 99 -6.93 19.83 11.85
C ASP A 99 -7.38 19.64 10.40
N ARG A 100 -7.12 18.46 9.80
CA ARG A 100 -7.60 18.08 8.45
C ARG A 100 -8.76 17.08 8.48
N HIS A 101 -9.11 16.57 9.66
CA HIS A 101 -10.20 15.64 9.88
C HIS A 101 -11.03 16.10 11.08
N SER A 102 -12.34 16.28 10.90
CA SER A 102 -13.22 16.72 12.00
C SER A 102 -13.15 15.74 13.18
N THR A 103 -13.53 16.20 14.38
CA THR A 103 -13.75 15.35 15.57
C THR A 103 -14.83 14.27 15.39
N THR A 104 -15.44 14.19 14.20
CA THR A 104 -16.44 13.22 13.72
C THR A 104 -15.98 12.44 12.49
N TYR A 105 -14.69 12.47 12.13
CA TYR A 105 -14.17 11.72 10.98
C TYR A 105 -14.14 10.22 11.28
N GLU A 106 -15.17 9.53 10.82
CA GLU A 106 -15.29 8.07 10.81
C GLU A 106 -15.03 7.56 9.40
N VAL A 107 -14.05 6.66 9.24
CA VAL A 107 -13.86 5.88 8.01
C VAL A 107 -14.71 4.63 8.13
N ASP A 108 -15.94 4.70 7.60
CA ASP A 108 -16.86 3.57 7.49
C ASP A 108 -17.06 2.80 8.82
N ASN A 109 -17.35 3.53 9.90
CA ASN A 109 -17.65 3.03 11.26
C ASN A 109 -16.49 2.37 12.06
N TYR A 110 -15.22 2.77 11.90
CA TYR A 110 -14.10 2.04 12.54
C TYR A 110 -13.10 2.85 13.39
N ARG A 111 -12.64 2.23 14.51
CA ARG A 111 -11.54 2.69 15.40
C ARG A 111 -10.31 1.78 15.23
N PRO A 112 -9.07 2.29 15.28
CA PRO A 112 -7.88 1.48 15.07
C PRO A 112 -7.72 0.41 16.16
N ILE A 113 -7.38 -0.81 15.71
CA ILE A 113 -7.22 -2.09 16.43
C ILE A 113 -8.52 -2.90 16.57
N SER A 114 -8.73 -3.85 15.65
CA SER A 114 -9.36 -5.13 15.98
C SER A 114 -8.67 -6.28 15.23
N TRP A 115 -8.60 -7.42 15.90
CA TRP A 115 -7.88 -8.63 15.52
C TRP A 115 -8.85 -9.64 14.90
N GLU A 116 -8.47 -10.25 13.77
CA GLU A 116 -8.83 -11.62 13.44
C GLU A 116 -7.58 -12.39 12.96
N LEU A 117 -7.26 -13.48 13.65
CA LEU A 117 -6.01 -14.26 13.54
C LEU A 117 -6.06 -15.38 12.47
N SER A 118 -7.08 -15.39 11.61
CA SER A 118 -7.38 -16.56 10.76
C SER A 118 -7.07 -16.39 9.27
N GLU A 119 -6.52 -15.26 8.83
CA GLU A 119 -6.25 -15.03 7.40
C GLU A 119 -4.79 -15.35 7.04
N SER A 120 -4.60 -16.08 5.94
CA SER A 120 -3.29 -16.62 5.56
C SER A 120 -2.60 -15.75 4.50
N PHE A 121 -1.27 -15.78 4.49
CA PHE A 121 -0.43 -15.11 3.50
C PHE A 121 -0.77 -15.47 2.04
N LEU A 122 -1.34 -16.65 1.78
CA LEU A 122 -1.69 -17.12 0.43
C LEU A 122 -2.91 -16.41 -0.17
N ASP A 123 -3.76 -15.82 0.66
CA ASP A 123 -4.98 -15.12 0.24
C ASP A 123 -4.60 -13.77 -0.44
N PHE A 124 -3.58 -13.08 0.06
CA PHE A 124 -3.12 -11.78 -0.44
C PHE A 124 -2.41 -11.78 -1.80
N ASN A 125 -2.18 -12.94 -2.43
CA ASN A 125 -1.66 -13.01 -3.82
C ASN A 125 -2.67 -12.38 -4.83
N ALA A 126 -3.89 -12.12 -4.37
CA ALA A 126 -4.92 -11.35 -5.07
C ALA A 126 -4.66 -9.82 -5.10
N LEU A 127 -3.85 -9.25 -4.21
CA LEU A 127 -3.82 -7.82 -3.90
C LEU A 127 -2.71 -7.00 -4.57
N LYS A 128 -2.48 -7.25 -5.85
CA LYS A 128 -1.44 -6.52 -6.61
C LYS A 128 -1.88 -5.10 -6.96
N ALA A 129 -0.96 -4.13 -6.95
CA ALA A 129 -1.23 -2.74 -7.30
C ALA A 129 -1.92 -2.57 -8.67
N TRP A 130 -1.53 -3.36 -9.67
CA TRP A 130 -2.22 -3.29 -10.97
C TRP A 130 -3.67 -3.77 -10.92
N LYS A 131 -4.01 -4.72 -10.02
CA LYS A 131 -5.39 -5.18 -9.85
C LYS A 131 -6.22 -4.08 -9.20
N LEU A 132 -5.70 -3.40 -8.17
CA LEU A 132 -6.34 -2.23 -7.57
C LEU A 132 -6.57 -1.12 -8.61
N LYS A 133 -5.53 -0.77 -9.38
CA LYS A 133 -5.64 0.27 -10.43
C LYS A 133 -6.61 -0.13 -11.55
N LYS A 134 -6.57 -1.38 -12.02
CA LYS A 134 -7.37 -1.84 -13.17
C LYS A 134 -8.81 -2.18 -12.80
N ARG A 135 -9.01 -2.87 -11.67
CA ARG A 135 -10.32 -3.36 -11.21
C ARG A 135 -11.04 -2.31 -10.41
N LEU A 136 -10.36 -1.68 -9.44
CA LEU A 136 -10.99 -0.70 -8.55
C LEU A 136 -10.91 0.74 -9.07
N ALA A 137 -10.09 1.01 -10.10
CA ALA A 137 -9.75 2.38 -10.53
C ALA A 137 -9.07 3.19 -9.41
N VAL A 138 -8.36 2.49 -8.51
CA VAL A 138 -7.61 3.12 -7.42
C VAL A 138 -6.50 3.99 -7.98
N THR A 139 -6.40 5.20 -7.42
CA THR A 139 -5.26 6.09 -7.58
C THR A 139 -4.38 6.01 -6.34
N PHE A 140 -3.09 5.78 -6.51
CA PHE A 140 -2.15 5.76 -5.40
C PHE A 140 -1.70 7.18 -5.06
N ARG A 141 -1.75 7.54 -3.77
CA ARG A 141 -1.13 8.75 -3.24
C ARG A 141 -0.04 8.36 -2.26
N ILE A 142 1.07 9.09 -2.30
CA ILE A 142 2.11 8.95 -1.30
C ILE A 142 1.70 9.68 -0.03
N THR A 143 2.12 9.15 1.12
CA THR A 143 1.99 9.80 2.42
C THR A 143 3.29 9.67 3.21
N ASP A 144 3.59 10.68 4.00
CA ASP A 144 4.68 10.68 4.97
C ASP A 144 4.22 10.27 6.36
N ASP A 145 2.91 10.02 6.52
CA ASP A 145 2.28 9.52 7.73
C ASP A 145 2.13 8.00 7.66
N LEU A 146 2.82 7.29 8.53
CA LEU A 146 2.76 5.83 8.60
C LEU A 146 1.36 5.34 8.98
N ALA A 147 0.59 6.10 9.77
CA ALA A 147 -0.77 5.74 10.16
C ALA A 147 -1.76 5.79 8.98
N GLU A 148 -1.43 6.50 7.91
CA GLU A 148 -2.22 6.55 6.67
C GLU A 148 -1.87 5.41 5.69
N HIS A 149 -0.84 4.60 5.97
CA HIS A 149 -0.44 3.51 5.09
C HIS A 149 -1.59 2.51 4.85
N LEU A 150 -1.90 2.23 3.58
CA LEU A 150 -3.04 1.40 3.14
C LEU A 150 -4.43 1.96 3.51
N LEU A 151 -4.52 3.23 3.89
CA LEU A 151 -5.81 3.87 4.09
C LEU A 151 -6.50 4.06 2.72
N TYR A 152 -7.69 3.49 2.57
CA TYR A 152 -8.48 3.60 1.34
C TYR A 152 -9.61 4.61 1.48
N ASP A 153 -9.57 5.65 0.67
CA ASP A 153 -10.63 6.64 0.50
C ASP A 153 -11.56 6.20 -0.65
N SER A 154 -12.75 5.72 -0.29
CA SER A 154 -13.76 5.24 -1.23
C SER A 154 -14.41 6.37 -2.06
N HIS A 155 -14.45 7.60 -1.54
CA HIS A 155 -15.04 8.73 -2.25
C HIS A 155 -14.19 9.14 -3.44
N HIS A 156 -12.87 9.19 -3.25
CA HIS A 156 -11.93 9.58 -4.29
C HIS A 156 -11.27 8.38 -4.97
N ASN A 157 -11.56 7.15 -4.53
CA ASN A 157 -10.85 5.92 -4.91
C ASN A 157 -9.34 6.08 -4.78
N VAL A 158 -8.89 6.64 -3.66
CA VAL A 158 -7.46 6.89 -3.39
C VAL A 158 -6.96 5.90 -2.35
N LEU A 159 -5.80 5.29 -2.61
CA LEU A 159 -5.08 4.50 -1.61
C LEU A 159 -3.82 5.25 -1.20
N TYR A 160 -3.68 5.52 0.08
CA TYR A 160 -2.50 6.17 0.66
C TYR A 160 -1.41 5.13 0.92
N LEU A 161 -0.20 5.43 0.46
CA LEU A 161 0.97 4.56 0.60
C LEU A 161 2.08 5.34 1.29
N PHE A 162 2.42 4.90 2.52
CA PHE A 162 3.67 5.33 3.13
C PHE A 162 4.82 4.95 2.20
N HIS A 163 5.58 5.94 1.74
CA HIS A 163 6.54 5.72 0.65
C HIS A 163 7.99 5.62 1.11
N GLN A 164 8.34 6.09 2.31
CA GLN A 164 9.73 6.21 2.77
C GLN A 164 10.33 4.84 3.17
N THR A 165 10.58 4.00 2.19
CA THR A 165 11.13 2.66 2.36
C THR A 165 12.57 2.65 2.91
N ALA A 166 13.38 3.65 2.57
CA ALA A 166 14.73 3.82 3.12
C ALA A 166 14.68 4.00 4.65
N PHE A 167 13.69 4.75 5.15
CA PHE A 167 13.45 4.92 6.60
C PHE A 167 13.09 3.59 7.26
N LEU A 168 12.18 2.81 6.65
CA LEU A 168 11.79 1.49 7.17
C LEU A 168 13.00 0.54 7.24
N LYS A 169 13.79 0.48 6.17
CA LYS A 169 15.00 -0.36 6.10
C LYS A 169 16.05 0.06 7.14
N ALA A 170 16.28 1.36 7.31
CA ALA A 170 17.24 1.89 8.27
C ALA A 170 16.84 1.55 9.72
N HIS A 171 15.56 1.70 10.06
CA HIS A 171 15.03 1.31 11.37
C HIS A 171 15.11 -0.20 11.60
N LEU A 172 14.81 -1.02 10.59
CA LEU A 172 14.95 -2.48 10.68
C LEU A 172 16.40 -2.89 10.92
N GLU A 173 17.35 -2.30 10.20
CA GLU A 173 18.78 -2.59 10.37
C GLU A 173 19.26 -2.25 11.80
N ARG A 174 18.81 -1.10 12.34
CA ARG A 174 19.12 -0.70 13.71
C ARG A 174 18.48 -1.62 14.76
N SER A 175 17.28 -2.15 14.48
CA SER A 175 16.57 -3.04 15.41
C SER A 175 17.17 -4.45 15.50
N ARG A 176 17.93 -4.87 14.48
CA ARG A 176 18.42 -6.24 14.28
C ARG A 176 19.18 -6.81 15.47
N THR A 177 19.97 -5.98 16.15
CA THR A 177 20.85 -6.39 17.25
C THR A 177 20.22 -6.25 18.62
N HIS A 178 19.10 -5.52 18.77
CA HIS A 178 18.61 -5.07 20.07
C HIS A 178 17.17 -5.49 20.40
N LEU A 179 16.32 -5.80 19.42
CA LEU A 179 14.87 -5.94 19.61
C LEU A 179 14.34 -7.21 18.93
N SER A 180 13.52 -8.02 19.59
CA SER A 180 12.78 -9.15 18.96
C SER A 180 11.68 -8.65 18.01
N MET A 181 11.06 -9.54 17.22
CA MET A 181 9.91 -9.16 16.37
C MET A 181 8.68 -8.78 17.20
N ASP A 182 8.45 -9.52 18.29
CA ASP A 182 7.31 -9.33 19.20
C ASP A 182 7.51 -8.18 20.20
N CYS A 183 8.54 -7.34 20.01
CA CYS A 183 8.80 -6.26 20.94
C CYS A 183 7.68 -5.21 20.83
N GLY A 184 7.10 -4.87 21.98
CA GLY A 184 6.04 -3.88 22.04
C GLY A 184 6.51 -2.48 21.63
N LEU A 185 5.54 -1.60 21.37
CA LEU A 185 5.78 -0.19 21.03
C LEU A 185 6.68 0.50 22.06
N GLU A 186 6.40 0.32 23.35
CA GLU A 186 7.15 0.97 24.40
C GLU A 186 8.64 0.60 24.39
N ASP A 187 8.95 -0.69 24.29
CA ASP A 187 10.34 -1.15 24.31
C ASP A 187 11.07 -0.73 23.04
N SER A 188 10.38 -0.69 21.91
CA SER A 188 10.93 -0.18 20.64
C SER A 188 11.27 1.31 20.74
N LEU A 189 10.38 2.10 21.33
CA LEU A 189 10.57 3.54 21.52
C LEU A 189 11.73 3.87 22.47
N LYS A 190 12.09 2.99 23.41
CA LYS A 190 13.30 3.16 24.25
C LYS A 190 14.58 3.26 23.43
N PHE A 191 14.64 2.54 22.31
CA PHE A 191 15.74 2.61 21.35
C PHE A 191 15.51 3.70 20.28
N GLY A 192 14.34 4.33 20.30
CA GLY A 192 13.90 5.30 19.32
C GLY A 192 13.63 4.70 17.96
N ILE A 193 13.08 3.48 17.95
CA ILE A 193 12.72 2.74 16.76
C ILE A 193 11.24 2.41 16.86
N LEU A 194 10.57 2.30 15.72
CA LEU A 194 9.22 1.74 15.65
C LEU A 194 9.27 0.21 15.85
N PRO A 195 8.14 -0.42 16.24
CA PRO A 195 8.05 -1.88 16.32
C PRO A 195 8.57 -2.54 15.04
N PRO A 196 9.54 -3.48 15.11
CA PRO A 196 10.05 -4.21 13.96
C PRO A 196 8.93 -4.90 13.17
N GLN A 197 7.91 -5.42 13.85
CA GLN A 197 6.74 -6.00 13.17
C GLN A 197 5.99 -4.99 12.31
N LEU A 198 5.71 -3.78 12.82
CA LEU A 198 5.09 -2.70 12.03
C LEU A 198 5.94 -2.34 10.81
N LEU A 199 7.26 -2.23 11.00
CA LEU A 199 8.19 -1.90 9.92
C LEU A 199 8.25 -2.99 8.84
N VAL A 200 8.35 -4.26 9.24
CA VAL A 200 8.33 -5.41 8.33
C VAL A 200 7.00 -5.47 7.60
N GLU A 201 5.87 -5.35 8.29
CA GLU A 201 4.54 -5.38 7.64
C GLU A 201 4.37 -4.26 6.62
N THR A 202 4.83 -3.04 6.93
CA THR A 202 4.76 -1.90 6.00
C THR A 202 5.64 -2.13 4.77
N LEU A 203 6.86 -2.62 4.97
CA LEU A 203 7.77 -2.90 3.87
C LEU A 203 7.26 -4.08 3.03
N HIS A 204 6.71 -5.09 3.68
CA HIS A 204 6.16 -6.29 3.06
C HIS A 204 4.90 -5.98 2.24
N SER A 205 3.95 -5.19 2.78
CA SER A 205 2.76 -4.79 2.02
C SER A 205 3.13 -4.02 0.74
N LEU A 206 4.17 -3.18 0.77
CA LEU A 206 4.67 -2.48 -0.40
C LEU A 206 5.37 -3.42 -1.38
N GLN A 207 6.39 -4.14 -0.93
CA GLN A 207 7.33 -4.85 -1.81
C GLN A 207 6.91 -6.27 -2.18
N ALA A 208 6.08 -6.93 -1.38
CA ALA A 208 5.63 -8.31 -1.63
C ALA A 208 4.15 -8.38 -2.05
N VAL A 209 3.29 -7.52 -1.49
CA VAL A 209 1.84 -7.56 -1.81
C VAL A 209 1.49 -6.64 -2.98
N LEU A 210 1.74 -5.34 -2.85
CA LEU A 210 1.34 -4.35 -3.86
C LEU A 210 2.26 -4.34 -5.08
N PHE A 211 3.58 -4.29 -4.85
CA PHE A 211 4.62 -4.16 -5.87
C PHE A 211 5.63 -5.33 -5.86
N PRO A 212 5.18 -6.58 -5.98
CA PRO A 212 6.10 -7.72 -6.08
C PRO A 212 6.98 -7.60 -7.32
N ILE A 213 8.28 -7.85 -7.15
CA ILE A 213 9.30 -7.78 -8.21
C ILE A 213 8.93 -8.64 -9.42
N MET A 214 8.31 -9.80 -9.17
CA MET A 214 7.93 -10.77 -10.21
C MET A 214 6.69 -10.35 -11.02
N ASP A 215 6.06 -9.21 -10.70
CA ASP A 215 4.88 -8.71 -11.41
C ASP A 215 5.20 -7.41 -12.17
N ASP A 216 5.49 -7.54 -13.46
CA ASP A 216 5.86 -6.43 -14.35
C ASP A 216 4.83 -5.29 -14.35
N LYS A 217 3.53 -5.61 -14.25
CA LYS A 217 2.45 -4.61 -14.27
C LYS A 217 2.45 -3.75 -13.02
N SER A 218 2.68 -4.35 -11.87
CA SER A 218 2.87 -3.62 -10.62
C SER A 218 4.20 -2.85 -10.62
N ALA A 219 5.28 -3.43 -11.15
CA ALA A 219 6.57 -2.77 -11.27
C ALA A 219 6.52 -1.51 -12.17
N ASP A 220 5.77 -1.56 -13.28
CA ASP A 220 5.51 -0.40 -14.14
C ASP A 220 4.79 0.73 -13.38
N ILE A 221 3.84 0.36 -12.50
CA ILE A 221 3.14 1.32 -11.66
C ILE A 221 4.10 1.93 -10.65
N LEU A 222 4.90 1.11 -9.95
CA LEU A 222 5.90 1.60 -8.99
C LEU A 222 6.90 2.56 -9.67
N THR A 223 7.44 2.17 -10.82
CA THR A 223 8.35 3.02 -11.62
C THR A 223 7.69 4.36 -11.99
N ALA A 224 6.40 4.33 -12.34
CA ALA A 224 5.66 5.56 -12.60
C ALA A 224 5.45 6.41 -11.34
N LEU A 225 5.24 5.80 -10.16
CA LEU A 225 5.11 6.51 -8.89
C LEU A 225 6.44 7.16 -8.49
N ILE A 226 7.55 6.44 -8.60
CA ILE A 226 8.91 6.95 -8.33
C ILE A 226 9.19 8.17 -9.22
N ARG A 227 8.99 8.02 -10.53
CA ARG A 227 9.33 9.08 -11.50
C ARG A 227 8.39 10.30 -11.43
N LYS A 228 7.09 10.09 -11.18
CA LYS A 228 6.08 11.16 -11.32
C LYS A 228 5.64 11.80 -10.01
N ILE A 229 5.64 11.04 -8.93
CA ILE A 229 5.03 11.45 -7.65
C ILE A 229 6.10 11.57 -6.56
N GLY A 230 7.34 11.14 -6.82
CA GLY A 230 8.43 11.19 -5.84
C GLY A 230 8.37 10.08 -4.80
N PHE A 231 7.82 8.92 -5.18
CA PHE A 231 7.89 7.71 -4.36
C PHE A 231 9.36 7.29 -4.18
N ASP A 232 9.71 6.82 -3.00
CA ASP A 232 11.08 6.39 -2.69
C ASP A 232 11.57 5.25 -3.62
N SER A 233 12.73 5.46 -4.25
CA SER A 233 13.35 4.47 -5.13
C SER A 233 13.82 3.22 -4.39
N ASP A 234 14.07 3.31 -3.09
CA ASP A 234 14.49 2.16 -2.27
C ASP A 234 13.41 1.07 -2.21
N CYS A 235 12.16 1.41 -2.54
CA CYS A 235 11.07 0.45 -2.64
C CYS A 235 11.31 -0.58 -3.75
N ASN A 236 12.05 -0.21 -4.80
CA ASN A 236 12.41 -1.10 -5.90
C ASN A 236 13.63 -1.98 -5.59
N GLN A 237 14.43 -1.61 -4.58
CA GLN A 237 15.54 -2.42 -4.12
C GLN A 237 15.02 -3.45 -3.12
N TYR A 238 14.87 -4.69 -3.57
CA TYR A 238 14.49 -5.78 -2.68
C TYR A 238 15.73 -6.47 -2.15
N ASP A 239 16.14 -6.07 -0.94
CA ASP A 239 17.27 -6.67 -0.22
C ASP A 239 16.79 -7.76 0.76
N GLY A 240 15.52 -8.17 0.64
CA GLY A 240 14.77 -8.83 1.72
C GLY A 240 14.43 -7.86 2.84
N TYR A 241 13.86 -8.36 3.94
CA TYR A 241 13.53 -7.53 5.13
C TYR A 241 14.76 -7.21 6.00
N MET A 242 15.97 -7.36 5.45
CA MET A 242 17.30 -7.41 6.11
C MET A 242 17.44 -8.52 7.17
N ARG A 243 16.40 -8.76 7.97
CA ARG A 243 16.28 -9.74 9.05
C ARG A 243 15.83 -11.12 8.57
N PHE A 244 15.03 -11.16 7.48
CA PHE A 244 14.58 -12.39 6.83
C PHE A 244 14.62 -12.21 5.31
N LYS A 245 15.06 -13.25 4.57
CA LYS A 245 15.02 -13.26 3.09
C LYS A 245 13.58 -13.42 2.56
N GLU A 246 12.75 -14.10 3.34
CA GLU A 246 11.31 -14.30 3.14
C GLU A 246 10.65 -14.15 4.52
N PRO A 247 9.39 -13.69 4.62
CA PRO A 247 8.70 -13.66 5.90
C PRO A 247 8.67 -15.09 6.50
N PRO A 248 8.83 -15.25 7.83
CA PRO A 248 8.70 -16.55 8.49
C PRO A 248 7.39 -17.27 8.12
N GLU A 249 7.36 -18.61 8.16
CA GLU A 249 6.14 -19.39 7.85
C GLU A 249 4.93 -19.01 8.72
N ASP A 250 5.20 -18.47 9.92
CA ASP A 250 4.25 -17.96 10.91
C ASP A 250 4.08 -16.43 10.88
N PHE A 251 4.48 -15.75 9.79
CA PHE A 251 4.32 -14.31 9.66
C PHE A 251 2.85 -13.90 9.62
N ILE A 252 2.43 -13.18 10.66
CA ILE A 252 1.07 -12.68 10.82
C ILE A 252 1.07 -11.15 10.75
N TYR A 253 0.16 -10.61 9.96
CA TYR A 253 -0.09 -9.18 9.93
C TYR A 253 -0.90 -8.74 11.15
N GLN A 254 -0.27 -8.00 12.06
CA GLN A 254 -0.87 -7.43 13.25
C GLN A 254 -1.37 -5.98 13.04
N TYR A 255 -0.67 -5.19 12.22
CA TYR A 255 -0.97 -3.78 12.03
C TYR A 255 -1.79 -3.53 10.77
N TRP A 256 -1.42 -4.17 9.66
CA TRP A 256 -2.01 -3.88 8.34
C TRP A 256 -2.98 -4.94 7.82
N GLY A 257 -3.11 -6.06 8.54
CA GLY A 257 -3.92 -7.21 8.11
C GLY A 257 -5.34 -6.80 7.74
N GLU A 258 -6.02 -6.09 8.61
CA GLU A 258 -7.40 -5.64 8.37
C GLU A 258 -7.53 -4.71 7.14
N ARG A 259 -6.59 -3.77 6.96
CA ARG A 259 -6.62 -2.87 5.80
C ARG A 259 -6.41 -3.63 4.49
N LEU A 260 -5.52 -4.62 4.51
CA LEU A 260 -5.33 -5.53 3.38
C LEU A 260 -6.57 -6.38 3.14
N ALA A 261 -7.14 -7.01 4.16
CA ALA A 261 -8.35 -7.82 4.07
C ALA A 261 -9.51 -7.04 3.43
N ARG A 262 -9.74 -5.80 3.88
CA ARG A 262 -10.75 -4.90 3.29
C ARG A 262 -10.46 -4.60 1.82
N LEU A 263 -9.21 -4.32 1.46
CA LEU A 263 -8.83 -4.11 0.05
C LEU A 263 -9.08 -5.37 -0.79
N GLU A 264 -8.83 -6.55 -0.23
CA GLU A 264 -9.10 -7.82 -0.89
C GLU A 264 -10.59 -8.00 -1.11
N GLU A 265 -11.38 -7.81 -0.06
CA GLU A 265 -12.83 -7.88 -0.09
C GLU A 265 -13.39 -6.92 -1.14
N LEU A 266 -12.86 -5.69 -1.25
CA LEU A 266 -13.25 -4.75 -2.30
C LEU A 266 -12.92 -5.27 -3.70
N ILE A 267 -11.77 -5.91 -3.90
CA ILE A 267 -11.43 -6.56 -5.17
C ILE A 267 -12.39 -7.72 -5.46
N MET A 268 -12.75 -8.52 -4.45
CA MET A 268 -13.60 -9.71 -4.60
C MET A 268 -15.08 -9.36 -4.81
N ARG A 269 -15.60 -8.34 -4.12
CA ARG A 269 -16.98 -7.86 -4.25
C ARG A 269 -17.27 -7.16 -5.58
N ARG A 270 -16.25 -6.75 -6.33
CA ARG A 270 -16.46 -5.94 -7.55
C ARG A 270 -16.77 -6.81 -8.78
N ASP A 271 -17.93 -6.51 -9.39
CA ASP A 271 -18.47 -7.19 -10.56
C ASP A 271 -17.62 -7.04 -11.85
N PRO A 272 -17.71 -8.01 -12.79
CA PRO A 272 -16.90 -8.03 -14.00
C PRO A 272 -17.16 -6.82 -14.89
N ARG A 273 -16.08 -6.14 -15.21
CA ARG A 273 -16.10 -4.96 -16.06
C ARG A 273 -16.51 -5.30 -17.52
N ASN A 274 -16.20 -6.51 -17.98
CA ASN A 274 -16.39 -6.93 -19.37
C ASN A 274 -17.85 -7.26 -19.68
N LYS A 275 -18.39 -6.69 -20.77
CA LYS A 275 -19.74 -7.01 -21.27
C LYS A 275 -19.91 -8.51 -21.55
N MET A 276 -18.87 -9.17 -22.07
CA MET A 276 -18.86 -10.60 -22.36
C MET A 276 -18.83 -11.47 -21.09
N GLU A 277 -18.16 -11.01 -20.04
CA GLU A 277 -18.06 -11.74 -18.77
C GLU A 277 -19.31 -11.55 -17.90
N ARG A 278 -19.96 -10.37 -17.98
CA ARG A 278 -21.34 -10.15 -17.50
C ARG A 278 -22.34 -11.04 -18.23
N TRP A 279 -22.20 -11.14 -19.56
CA TRP A 279 -23.02 -12.04 -20.37
C TRP A 279 -22.80 -13.51 -20.00
N PHE A 280 -21.54 -13.92 -19.78
CA PHE A 280 -21.19 -15.30 -19.40
C PHE A 280 -21.63 -15.66 -17.97
N ARG A 281 -21.67 -14.70 -17.04
CA ARG A 281 -22.24 -14.94 -15.69
C ARG A 281 -23.77 -14.91 -15.66
N TRP A 282 -24.40 -14.16 -16.56
CA TRP A 282 -25.84 -14.27 -16.80
C TRP A 282 -26.22 -15.67 -17.31
N HIS A 283 -25.31 -16.40 -17.97
CA HIS A 283 -25.49 -17.79 -18.37
C HIS A 283 -25.51 -18.80 -17.20
N THR A 284 -24.91 -18.50 -16.05
CA THR A 284 -24.68 -19.46 -14.96
C THR A 284 -25.65 -19.33 -13.78
N THR A 285 -26.66 -18.45 -13.85
CA THR A 285 -27.70 -18.36 -12.82
C THR A 285 -28.83 -19.35 -13.13
N ASP A 286 -29.26 -20.14 -12.14
CA ASP A 286 -30.28 -21.20 -12.28
C ASP A 286 -31.60 -20.74 -12.92
N MET A 287 -31.89 -19.44 -12.91
CA MET A 287 -33.12 -18.86 -13.45
C MET A 287 -33.13 -18.68 -14.98
N ASN A 288 -32.00 -18.86 -15.67
CA ASN A 288 -31.88 -18.58 -17.11
C ASN A 288 -31.71 -19.83 -18.00
N PHE A 289 -31.73 -21.04 -17.44
CA PHE A 289 -31.58 -22.30 -18.18
C PHE A 289 -32.56 -22.41 -19.36
N LEU A 290 -33.81 -21.99 -19.16
CA LEU A 290 -34.86 -22.03 -20.19
C LEU A 290 -34.54 -21.14 -21.40
N VAL A 291 -33.95 -19.97 -21.18
CA VAL A 291 -33.60 -19.05 -22.27
C VAL A 291 -32.44 -19.61 -23.10
N VAL A 292 -31.47 -20.27 -22.45
CA VAL A 292 -30.36 -20.94 -23.14
C VAL A 292 -30.85 -22.13 -23.96
N ALA A 293 -31.76 -22.94 -23.40
CA ALA A 293 -32.37 -24.05 -24.13
C ALA A 293 -33.14 -23.56 -25.36
N LEU A 294 -33.89 -22.47 -25.25
CA LEU A 294 -34.61 -21.85 -26.37
C LEU A 294 -33.65 -21.30 -27.44
N LEU A 295 -32.55 -20.66 -27.04
CA LEU A 295 -31.55 -20.16 -27.99
C LEU A 295 -30.84 -21.30 -28.72
N ALA A 296 -30.44 -22.36 -28.01
CA ALA A 296 -29.83 -23.54 -28.60
C ALA A 296 -30.79 -24.25 -29.57
N LEU A 297 -32.08 -24.32 -29.23
CA LEU A 297 -33.13 -24.84 -30.11
C LEU A 297 -33.27 -23.98 -31.37
N ALA A 298 -33.29 -22.66 -31.22
CA ALA A 298 -33.38 -21.74 -32.36
C ALA A 298 -32.18 -21.89 -33.31
N ILE A 299 -30.96 -21.99 -32.77
CA ILE A 299 -29.74 -22.23 -33.56
C ILE A 299 -29.84 -23.59 -34.27
N SER A 300 -30.30 -24.64 -33.58
CA SER A 300 -30.47 -25.97 -34.17
C SER A 300 -31.44 -25.97 -35.35
N ILE A 301 -32.56 -25.25 -35.23
CA ILE A 301 -33.54 -25.09 -36.33
C ILE A 301 -32.89 -24.42 -37.54
N VAL A 302 -32.15 -23.33 -37.32
CA VAL A 302 -31.46 -22.60 -38.41
C VAL A 302 -30.44 -23.49 -39.11
N VAL A 303 -29.61 -24.21 -38.34
CA VAL A 303 -28.62 -25.15 -38.89
C VAL A 303 -29.32 -26.28 -39.65
N GLY A 304 -30.44 -26.79 -39.14
CA GLY A 304 -31.26 -27.79 -39.82
C GLY A 304 -31.76 -27.31 -41.18
N LEU A 305 -32.31 -26.09 -41.26
CA LEU A 305 -32.78 -25.49 -42.52
C LEU A 305 -31.66 -25.31 -43.54
N ILE A 306 -30.48 -24.86 -43.08
CA ILE A 306 -29.30 -24.72 -43.93
C ILE A 306 -28.89 -26.10 -44.48
N THR A 307 -28.86 -27.12 -43.63
CA THR A 307 -28.48 -28.49 -44.02
C THR A 307 -29.44 -29.10 -45.03
N ILE A 308 -30.76 -28.89 -44.86
CA ILE A 308 -31.77 -29.30 -45.84
C ILE A 308 -31.51 -28.62 -47.19
N THR A 309 -31.25 -27.31 -47.18
CA THR A 309 -30.99 -26.54 -48.40
C THR A 309 -29.76 -27.07 -49.14
N VAL A 310 -28.66 -27.32 -48.42
CA VAL A 310 -27.44 -27.90 -48.98
C VAL A 310 -27.70 -29.29 -49.57
N THR A 311 -28.43 -30.14 -48.84
CA THR A 311 -28.76 -31.50 -49.32
C THR A 311 -29.63 -31.46 -50.58
N CYS A 312 -30.60 -30.55 -50.66
CA CYS A 312 -31.42 -30.36 -51.87
C CYS A 312 -30.56 -29.96 -53.07
N VAL A 313 -29.64 -29.01 -52.89
CA VAL A 313 -28.72 -28.57 -53.95
C VAL A 313 -27.80 -29.72 -54.38
N GLN A 314 -27.21 -30.46 -53.43
CA GLN A 314 -26.36 -31.61 -53.74
C GLN A 314 -27.11 -32.70 -54.50
N THR A 315 -28.32 -33.02 -54.07
CA THR A 315 -29.18 -34.02 -54.74
C THR A 315 -29.53 -33.58 -56.15
N TRP A 316 -29.82 -32.28 -56.34
CA TRP A 316 -30.08 -31.73 -57.67
C TRP A 316 -28.85 -31.80 -58.58
N ILE A 317 -27.66 -31.43 -58.08
CA ILE A 317 -26.40 -31.55 -58.84
C ILE A 317 -26.14 -33.02 -59.24
N ALA A 318 -26.32 -33.97 -58.32
CA ALA A 318 -26.14 -35.38 -58.59
C ALA A 318 -27.14 -35.90 -59.65
N TRP A 319 -28.40 -35.46 -59.58
CA TRP A 319 -29.41 -35.79 -60.59
C TRP A 319 -29.06 -35.21 -61.97
N GLN A 320 -28.59 -33.96 -62.03
CA GLN A 320 -28.11 -33.34 -63.28
C GLN A 320 -26.91 -34.09 -63.86
N ALA A 321 -25.94 -34.48 -63.02
CA ALA A 321 -24.77 -35.24 -63.44
C ALA A 321 -25.13 -36.64 -63.97
N TRP A 322 -26.14 -37.30 -63.37
CA TRP A 322 -26.64 -38.58 -63.88
C TRP A 322 -27.37 -38.43 -65.22
N LYS A 323 -28.16 -37.37 -65.40
CA LYS A 323 -28.93 -37.13 -66.62
C LYS A 323 -28.06 -36.64 -67.78
N HIS A 324 -26.98 -35.91 -67.48
CA HIS A 324 -26.04 -35.35 -68.44
C HIS A 324 -24.60 -35.80 -68.10
N PRO A 325 -24.26 -37.09 -68.28
CA PRO A 325 -22.92 -37.58 -68.00
C PRO A 325 -21.94 -36.93 -68.98
N VAL A 326 -20.91 -36.28 -68.42
CA VAL A 326 -19.83 -35.70 -69.23
C VAL A 326 -18.95 -36.85 -69.69
N ILE A 327 -19.01 -37.19 -70.98
CA ILE A 327 -18.12 -38.20 -71.56
C ILE A 327 -16.72 -37.57 -71.65
N PRO A 328 -15.70 -38.11 -70.96
CA PRO A 328 -14.35 -37.59 -71.11
C PRO A 328 -13.87 -37.87 -72.55
N LEU A 329 -13.45 -36.83 -73.26
CA LEU A 329 -12.73 -36.95 -74.53
C LEU A 329 -11.38 -37.61 -74.21
N ALA A 330 -11.20 -38.84 -74.67
CA ALA A 330 -9.94 -39.59 -74.60
C ALA A 330 -8.93 -39.07 -75.62
#